data_AF-A0AAW2VHD2-F1
#
_entry.id   AF-A0AAW2VHD2-F1
#
_cell.length_a   1.000
_cell.length_b   1.000
_cell.length_c   1.000
_cell.angle_alpha   90.00
_cell.angle_beta   90.00
_cell.angle_gamma   90.00
#
_symmetry.space_group_name_H-M   'P 1'
#
loop_
_entity.id
_entity.type
_entity.pdbx_description
1 polymer ?
#
loop_
_entity_poly.entity_id
_entity_poly.type
_entity_poly.pdbx_seq_one_letter_code
_entity_poly.pdbx_strand_id
1 'polypeptide(L)'
;MAASDDVGSLARAFSGLGVDEQALISILGKWHPEQRQHFRKGTRDFFIQDERQFERWNDRHILQLRHEFLRLKLLVAVLSSYRYEGPKVNEETAKLEAKTLSDVIGKKGLNTKDEDVVIRILSTRSKLHLKVIYKHYKAITGNYLDEVLDESLRYNADEISKEALSRVIVTRADTDMKQIKEEYHGKYGVSLPKKIEEVANGNYRDFLLTLIARSGE
;
A
#
# COMPACT_ATOMS: atom_id res chain seq x y z
N MET A 1 -2.41 -33.23 -8.15
CA MET A 1 -3.42 -32.19 -8.43
C MET A 1 -3.48 -31.13 -7.33
N ALA A 2 -3.69 -31.48 -6.05
CA ALA A 2 -3.74 -30.51 -4.93
C ALA A 2 -2.52 -29.57 -4.84
N ALA A 3 -1.29 -30.10 -4.96
CA ALA A 3 -0.09 -29.28 -4.89
C ALA A 3 0.03 -28.23 -6.02
N SER A 4 -0.53 -28.47 -7.21
CA SER A 4 -0.49 -27.50 -8.31
C SER A 4 -1.48 -26.35 -8.11
N ASP A 5 -2.64 -26.64 -7.52
CA ASP A 5 -3.64 -25.65 -7.17
C ASP A 5 -3.17 -24.77 -6.00
N ASP A 6 -2.41 -25.36 -5.07
CA ASP A 6 -1.78 -24.64 -3.96
C ASP A 6 -0.70 -23.67 -4.41
N VAL A 7 0.13 -24.06 -5.40
CA VAL A 7 1.12 -23.14 -5.98
C VAL A 7 0.44 -21.97 -6.66
N GLY A 8 -0.63 -22.22 -7.44
CA GLY A 8 -1.41 -21.16 -8.06
C GLY A 8 -2.08 -20.24 -7.04
N SER A 9 -2.61 -20.81 -5.97
CA SER A 9 -3.23 -20.05 -4.88
C SER A 9 -2.21 -19.23 -4.10
N LEU A 10 -0.99 -19.75 -3.89
CA LEU A 10 0.10 -19.00 -3.28
C LEU A 10 0.55 -17.85 -4.19
N ALA A 11 0.64 -18.09 -5.50
CA ALA A 11 0.94 -17.04 -6.47
C ALA A 11 -0.09 -15.90 -6.45
N ARG A 12 -1.38 -16.25 -6.39
CA ARG A 12 -2.48 -15.27 -6.25
C ARG A 12 -2.41 -14.48 -4.94
N ALA A 13 -2.01 -15.12 -3.84
CA ALA A 13 -1.87 -14.44 -2.55
C ALA A 13 -0.84 -13.29 -2.59
N PHE A 14 0.12 -13.33 -3.52
CA PHE A 14 1.16 -12.31 -3.72
C PHE A 14 0.98 -11.47 -5.01
N SER A 15 -0.10 -11.63 -5.78
CA SER A 15 -0.19 -11.00 -7.11
C SER A 15 -0.67 -9.54 -7.12
N GLY A 16 -0.97 -8.96 -5.96
CA GLY A 16 -1.59 -7.63 -5.83
C GLY A 16 -0.91 -6.77 -4.75
N LEU A 17 -1.55 -5.64 -4.42
CA LEU A 17 -1.16 -4.78 -3.29
C LEU A 17 -1.72 -5.37 -1.99
N GLY A 18 -0.89 -5.54 -0.98
CA GLY A 18 -1.21 -6.39 0.16
C GLY A 18 -0.93 -7.87 -0.14
N VAL A 19 -1.20 -8.70 0.85
CA VAL A 19 -1.06 -10.16 0.76
C VAL A 19 -2.35 -10.78 1.24
N ASP A 20 -2.83 -11.84 0.58
CA ASP A 20 -3.92 -12.64 1.13
C ASP A 20 -3.39 -13.50 2.28
N GLU A 21 -3.48 -12.97 3.50
CA GLU A 21 -2.90 -13.63 4.67
C GLU A 21 -3.62 -14.94 5.01
N GLN A 22 -4.91 -15.05 4.71
CA GLN A 22 -5.70 -16.26 4.95
C GLN A 22 -5.27 -17.39 4.00
N ALA A 23 -5.11 -17.08 2.71
CA ALA A 23 -4.56 -18.03 1.75
C ALA A 23 -3.13 -18.45 2.13
N LEU A 24 -2.28 -17.50 2.54
CA LEU A 24 -0.91 -17.77 2.97
C LEU A 24 -0.87 -18.74 4.16
N ILE A 25 -1.66 -18.47 5.21
CA ILE A 25 -1.75 -19.32 6.42
C ILE A 25 -2.27 -20.71 6.06
N SER A 26 -3.36 -20.78 5.28
CA SER A 26 -3.98 -22.04 4.86
C SER A 26 -2.99 -22.92 4.07
N ILE A 27 -2.28 -22.32 3.10
CA ILE A 27 -1.36 -23.06 2.24
C ILE A 27 -0.09 -23.47 2.99
N LEU A 28 0.52 -22.59 3.77
CA LEU A 28 1.79 -22.91 4.46
C LEU A 28 1.58 -23.78 5.70
N GLY A 29 0.45 -23.58 6.40
CA GLY A 29 0.13 -24.26 7.65
C GLY A 29 -0.34 -25.72 7.49
N LYS A 30 -0.84 -26.11 6.30
CA LYS A 30 -1.45 -27.44 6.12
C LYS A 30 -0.47 -28.60 5.87
N TRP A 31 0.81 -28.33 5.60
CA TRP A 31 1.75 -29.36 5.19
C TRP A 31 2.42 -30.09 6.37
N HIS A 32 2.28 -31.42 6.42
CA HIS A 32 3.04 -32.29 7.33
C HIS A 32 4.55 -32.23 7.02
N PRO A 33 5.48 -32.42 7.99
CA PRO A 33 6.93 -32.38 7.74
C PRO A 33 7.40 -33.16 6.50
N GLU A 34 6.83 -34.34 6.28
CA GLU A 34 7.17 -35.24 5.16
C GLU A 34 6.75 -34.66 3.79
N GLN A 35 5.64 -33.92 3.74
CA GLN A 35 5.11 -33.33 2.50
C GLN A 35 5.68 -31.93 2.24
N ARG A 36 6.12 -31.23 3.30
CA ARG A 36 6.72 -29.88 3.21
C ARG A 36 7.91 -29.84 2.27
N GLN A 37 8.78 -30.85 2.32
CA GLN A 37 9.95 -30.89 1.44
C GLN A 37 9.54 -31.00 -0.02
N HIS A 38 8.59 -31.89 -0.33
CA HIS A 38 8.09 -32.06 -1.69
C HIS A 38 7.44 -30.78 -2.21
N PHE A 39 6.61 -30.13 -1.38
CA PHE A 39 5.99 -28.84 -1.70
C PHE A 39 7.04 -27.76 -2.02
N ARG A 40 8.06 -27.59 -1.16
CA ARG A 40 9.13 -26.60 -1.41
C ARG A 40 9.89 -26.88 -2.71
N LYS A 41 10.28 -28.15 -2.94
CA LYS A 41 10.97 -28.54 -4.19
C LYS A 41 10.11 -28.36 -5.44
N GLY A 42 8.79 -28.52 -5.31
CA GLY A 42 7.81 -28.29 -6.36
C GLY A 42 7.47 -26.81 -6.61
N THR A 43 7.86 -25.91 -5.70
CA THR A 43 7.48 -24.49 -5.72
C THR A 43 8.71 -23.59 -5.79
N ARG A 44 9.50 -23.75 -6.86
CA ARG A 44 10.82 -23.11 -7.00
C ARG A 44 10.81 -21.58 -7.13
N ASP A 45 9.65 -21.00 -7.43
CA ASP A 45 9.49 -19.53 -7.45
C ASP A 45 9.54 -18.95 -6.02
N PHE A 46 8.88 -19.64 -5.08
CA PHE A 46 8.79 -19.22 -3.67
C PHE A 46 9.92 -19.78 -2.80
N PHE A 47 10.49 -20.94 -3.15
CA PHE A 47 11.54 -21.59 -2.37
C PHE A 47 12.79 -21.84 -3.21
N ILE A 48 13.93 -21.41 -2.68
CA ILE A 48 15.25 -21.60 -3.25
C ILE A 48 16.08 -22.48 -2.34
N GLN A 49 17.08 -23.13 -2.92
CA GLN A 49 18.07 -23.90 -2.18
C GLN A 49 19.36 -23.09 -2.09
N ASP A 50 19.91 -22.93 -0.89
CA ASP A 50 21.17 -22.22 -0.70
C ASP A 50 22.40 -23.12 -0.95
N GLU A 51 23.59 -22.53 -0.84
CA GLU A 51 24.87 -23.22 -1.03
C GLU A 51 25.06 -24.43 -0.09
N ARG A 52 24.37 -24.44 1.06
CA ARG A 52 24.42 -25.49 2.07
C ARG A 52 23.31 -26.52 1.89
N GLN A 53 22.59 -26.48 0.77
CA GLN A 53 21.47 -27.35 0.46
C GLN A 53 20.22 -27.09 1.33
N PHE A 54 20.13 -25.97 2.06
CA PHE A 54 18.93 -25.62 2.82
C PHE A 54 17.86 -24.99 1.93
N GLU A 55 16.64 -25.52 2.02
CA GLU A 55 15.46 -24.99 1.36
C GLU A 55 14.91 -23.81 2.16
N ARG A 56 14.98 -22.61 1.59
CA ARG A 56 14.51 -21.37 2.21
C ARG A 56 13.61 -20.59 1.27
N TRP A 57 12.87 -19.64 1.83
CA TRP A 57 12.04 -18.75 1.01
C TRP A 57 12.92 -17.87 0.11
N ASN A 58 12.43 -17.54 -1.07
CA ASN A 58 13.09 -16.66 -2.02
C ASN A 58 13.14 -15.22 -1.46
N ASP A 59 14.33 -14.63 -1.36
CA ASP A 59 14.53 -13.30 -0.77
C ASP A 59 13.66 -12.21 -1.42
N ARG A 60 13.34 -12.34 -2.71
CA ARG A 60 12.43 -11.43 -3.42
C ARG A 60 11.03 -11.40 -2.78
N HIS A 61 10.48 -12.58 -2.50
CA HIS A 61 9.14 -12.71 -1.94
C HIS A 61 9.10 -12.38 -0.44
N ILE A 62 10.20 -12.60 0.30
CA ILE A 62 10.34 -12.08 1.68
C ILE A 62 10.34 -10.54 1.68
N LEU A 63 11.08 -9.93 0.75
CA LEU A 63 11.12 -8.47 0.61
C LEU A 63 9.74 -7.91 0.25
N GLN A 64 9.03 -8.56 -0.69
CA GLN A 64 7.66 -8.19 -1.04
C GLN A 64 6.74 -8.27 0.18
N LEU A 65 6.76 -9.40 0.93
CA LEU A 65 5.96 -9.55 2.14
C LEU A 65 6.22 -8.40 3.13
N ARG A 66 7.50 -8.07 3.34
CA ARG A 66 7.89 -6.95 4.20
C ARG A 66 7.28 -5.62 3.74
N HIS A 67 7.34 -5.31 2.45
CA HIS A 67 6.76 -4.08 1.92
C HIS A 67 5.25 -4.03 2.13
N GLU A 68 4.53 -5.11 1.86
CA GLU A 68 3.07 -5.14 2.03
C GLU A 68 2.65 -4.99 3.50
N PHE A 69 3.39 -5.58 4.45
CA PHE A 69 3.17 -5.33 5.88
C PHE A 69 3.47 -3.88 6.28
N LEU A 70 4.48 -3.24 5.66
CA LEU A 70 4.77 -1.83 5.91
C LEU A 70 3.66 -0.91 5.38
N ARG A 71 3.04 -1.22 4.23
CA ARG A 71 1.85 -0.50 3.73
C ARG A 71 0.71 -0.54 4.74
N LEU A 72 0.41 -1.73 5.28
CA LEU A 72 -0.61 -1.88 6.31
C LEU A 72 -0.24 -1.11 7.59
N LYS A 73 1.03 -1.20 8.03
CA LYS A 73 1.56 -0.44 9.18
C LYS A 73 1.36 1.07 9.00
N LEU A 74 1.59 1.61 7.80
CA LEU A 74 1.37 3.03 7.49
C LEU A 74 -0.10 3.42 7.72
N LEU A 75 -1.05 2.63 7.22
CA LEU A 75 -2.49 2.89 7.44
C LEU A 75 -2.81 2.92 8.93
N VAL A 76 -2.37 1.91 9.67
CA VAL A 76 -2.59 1.81 11.13
C VAL A 76 -1.99 3.01 11.85
N ALA A 77 -0.70 3.32 11.60
CA ALA A 77 0.02 4.37 12.30
C ALA A 77 -0.59 5.76 12.09
N VAL A 78 -1.04 6.06 10.86
CA VAL A 78 -1.61 7.38 10.55
C VAL A 78 -3.01 7.56 11.14
N LEU A 79 -3.76 6.47 11.32
CA LEU A 79 -5.11 6.52 11.89
C LEU A 79 -5.12 6.40 13.41
N SER A 80 -4.13 5.73 14.00
CA SER A 80 -4.01 5.58 15.45
C SER A 80 -3.27 6.73 16.14
N SER A 81 -2.58 7.58 15.39
CA SER A 81 -1.81 8.69 15.95
C SER A 81 -2.70 9.81 16.48
N TYR A 82 -2.30 10.42 17.59
CA TYR A 82 -2.84 11.72 18.01
C TYR A 82 -2.57 12.76 16.92
N ARG A 83 -3.64 13.24 16.28
CA ARG A 83 -3.58 14.27 15.25
C ARG A 83 -3.98 15.60 15.86
N TYR A 84 -3.16 16.63 15.66
CA TYR A 84 -3.57 17.98 16.02
C TYR A 84 -4.79 18.37 15.17
N GLU A 85 -5.94 18.67 15.77
CA GLU A 85 -7.16 19.04 15.04
C GLU A 85 -7.40 20.55 14.93
N GLY A 86 -6.47 21.36 15.46
CA GLY A 86 -6.67 22.80 15.50
C GLY A 86 -6.56 23.48 14.13
N PRO A 87 -7.08 24.72 14.01
CA PRO A 87 -7.19 25.43 12.74
C PRO A 87 -5.88 26.05 12.26
N LYS A 88 -4.81 26.02 13.07
CA LYS A 88 -3.54 26.68 12.76
C LYS A 88 -2.85 25.98 11.58
N VAL A 89 -2.54 26.77 10.56
CA VAL A 89 -1.77 26.36 9.38
C VAL A 89 -0.58 27.29 9.24
N ASN A 90 0.62 26.72 9.15
CA ASN A 90 1.85 27.45 8.84
C ASN A 90 2.24 27.20 7.39
N GLU A 91 2.13 28.21 6.53
CA GLU A 91 2.36 28.08 5.09
C GLU A 91 3.81 27.65 4.77
N GLU A 92 4.79 28.23 5.45
CA GLU A 92 6.22 27.93 5.25
C GLU A 92 6.55 26.49 5.61
N THR A 93 6.02 26.00 6.73
CA THR A 93 6.18 24.60 7.15
C THR A 93 5.50 23.66 6.16
N ALA A 94 4.29 24.00 5.70
CA ALA A 94 3.58 23.19 4.72
C ALA A 94 4.35 23.08 3.40
N LYS A 95 4.96 24.17 2.94
CA LYS A 95 5.80 24.19 1.73
C LYS A 95 7.07 23.35 1.91
N LEU A 96 7.73 23.44 3.06
CA LEU A 96 8.91 22.63 3.37
C LEU A 96 8.57 21.13 3.45
N GLU A 97 7.46 20.78 4.11
CA GLU A 97 7.01 19.39 4.22
C GLU A 97 6.53 18.84 2.88
N ALA A 98 5.87 19.64 2.04
CA ALA A 98 5.53 19.26 0.67
C ALA A 98 6.78 18.95 -0.17
N LYS A 99 7.82 19.79 -0.07
CA LYS A 99 9.11 19.52 -0.72
C LYS A 99 9.75 18.25 -0.16
N THR A 100 9.76 18.08 1.15
CA THR A 100 10.30 16.86 1.81
C THR A 100 9.59 15.61 1.31
N LEU A 101 8.25 15.64 1.22
CA LEU A 101 7.48 14.53 0.67
C LEU A 101 7.84 14.28 -0.80
N SER A 102 7.95 15.31 -1.62
CA SER A 102 8.36 15.18 -3.04
C SER A 102 9.74 14.55 -3.18
N ASP A 103 10.71 15.01 -2.39
CA ASP A 103 12.09 14.52 -2.42
C ASP A 103 12.18 13.07 -1.94
N VAL A 104 11.46 12.71 -0.88
CA VAL A 104 11.42 11.36 -0.32
C VAL A 104 10.72 10.40 -1.27
N ILE A 105 9.55 10.77 -1.78
CA ILE A 105 8.74 9.93 -2.68
C ILE A 105 9.46 9.76 -4.03
N GLY A 106 10.17 10.78 -4.52
CA GLY A 106 10.95 10.67 -5.77
C GLY A 106 12.16 9.73 -5.72
N LYS A 107 12.53 9.19 -4.54
CA LYS A 107 13.67 8.25 -4.40
C LYS A 107 13.28 6.85 -4.90
N LYS A 108 14.22 6.20 -5.60
CA LYS A 108 14.13 4.76 -5.88
C LYS A 108 14.37 3.96 -4.61
N GLY A 109 13.30 3.46 -4.00
CA GLY A 109 13.34 2.65 -2.79
C GLY A 109 13.41 3.52 -1.53
N LEU A 110 12.34 3.48 -0.73
CA LEU A 110 12.31 4.14 0.57
C LEU A 110 13.08 3.28 1.58
N ASN A 111 13.96 3.91 2.36
CA ASN A 111 14.48 3.27 3.56
C ASN A 111 13.56 3.59 4.75
N THR A 112 13.79 2.92 5.88
CA THR A 112 12.97 3.09 7.09
C THR A 112 12.92 4.54 7.60
N LYS A 113 13.99 5.34 7.44
CA LYS A 113 13.98 6.74 7.87
C LYS A 113 13.09 7.60 6.97
N ASP A 114 13.13 7.33 5.67
CA ASP A 114 12.28 7.98 4.68
C ASP A 114 10.80 7.65 4.95
N GLU A 115 10.49 6.39 5.27
CA GLU A 115 9.16 5.95 5.71
C GLU A 115 8.70 6.67 6.98
N ASP A 116 9.56 6.77 8.00
CA ASP A 116 9.24 7.44 9.27
C ASP A 116 8.93 8.93 9.08
N VAL A 117 9.61 9.60 8.15
CA VAL A 117 9.32 11.00 7.80
C VAL A 117 7.93 11.13 7.18
N VAL A 118 7.58 10.24 6.25
CA VAL A 118 6.25 10.22 5.63
C VAL A 118 5.18 9.96 6.69
N ILE A 119 5.36 8.93 7.52
CA ILE A 119 4.44 8.60 8.62
C ILE A 119 4.26 9.81 9.53
N ARG A 120 5.35 10.42 10.01
CA ARG A 120 5.30 11.57 10.92
C ARG A 120 4.49 12.73 10.35
N ILE A 121 4.73 13.11 9.10
CA ILE A 121 4.03 14.24 8.47
C ILE A 121 2.53 13.90 8.34
N LEU A 122 2.18 12.73 7.81
CA LEU A 122 0.78 12.38 7.54
C LEU A 122 -0.03 12.08 8.81
N SER A 123 0.63 11.59 9.86
CA SER A 123 -0.01 11.18 11.13
C SER A 123 -0.22 12.36 12.09
N THR A 124 0.73 13.29 12.16
CA THR A 124 0.70 14.34 13.20
C THR A 124 0.08 15.68 12.76
N ARG A 125 0.02 15.97 11.45
CA ARG A 125 -0.48 17.25 10.94
C ARG A 125 -2.02 17.29 10.88
N SER A 126 -2.58 18.47 11.13
CA SER A 126 -4.03 18.69 11.04
C SER A 126 -4.54 18.50 9.62
N LYS A 127 -5.84 18.17 9.47
CA LYS A 127 -6.49 18.03 8.16
C LYS A 127 -6.33 19.29 7.31
N LEU A 128 -6.46 20.46 7.93
CA LEU A 128 -6.29 21.75 7.27
C LEU A 128 -4.84 21.98 6.83
N HIS A 129 -3.86 21.59 7.64
CA HIS A 129 -2.45 21.71 7.27
C HIS A 129 -2.06 20.73 6.16
N LEU A 130 -2.55 19.48 6.22
CA LEU A 130 -2.37 18.49 5.16
C LEU A 130 -2.93 18.98 3.83
N LYS A 131 -4.12 19.61 3.81
CA LYS A 131 -4.67 20.23 2.60
C LYS A 131 -3.69 21.22 1.95
N VAL A 132 -3.02 22.05 2.75
CA VAL A 132 -2.05 23.02 2.24
C VAL A 132 -0.74 22.34 1.80
N ILE A 133 -0.27 21.32 2.51
CA ILE A 133 0.86 20.49 2.06
C ILE A 133 0.55 19.89 0.69
N TYR A 134 -0.63 19.30 0.49
CA TYR A 134 -1.03 18.75 -0.80
C TYR A 134 -1.14 19.80 -1.90
N LYS A 135 -1.62 21.00 -1.60
CA LYS A 135 -1.63 22.12 -2.56
C LYS A 135 -0.21 22.43 -3.06
N HIS A 136 0.78 22.52 -2.16
CA HIS A 136 2.18 22.74 -2.54
C HIS A 136 2.79 21.54 -3.24
N TYR A 137 2.52 20.33 -2.76
CA TYR A 137 3.00 19.09 -3.39
C TYR A 137 2.50 18.97 -4.83
N LYS A 138 1.23 19.32 -5.09
CA LYS A 138 0.65 19.41 -6.44
C LYS A 138 1.38 20.44 -7.30
N ALA A 139 1.66 21.63 -6.75
CA ALA A 139 2.40 22.66 -7.48
C ALA A 139 3.82 22.22 -7.85
N ILE A 140 4.43 21.32 -7.06
CA ILE A 140 5.76 20.77 -7.31
C ILE A 140 5.72 19.63 -8.33
N THR A 141 4.77 18.71 -8.21
CA THR A 141 4.75 17.44 -8.97
C THR A 141 3.88 17.47 -10.23
N GLY A 142 2.92 18.39 -10.31
CA GLY A 142 2.00 18.54 -11.45
C GLY A 142 0.84 17.53 -11.49
N ASN A 143 0.83 16.51 -10.64
CA ASN A 143 -0.13 15.40 -10.73
C ASN A 143 -1.43 15.65 -9.96
N TYR A 144 -2.55 15.21 -10.51
CA TYR A 144 -3.85 15.21 -9.83
C TYR A 144 -4.06 13.94 -8.99
N LEU A 145 -4.89 14.00 -7.94
CA LEU A 145 -5.07 12.89 -7.00
C LEU A 145 -5.73 11.67 -7.65
N ASP A 146 -6.68 11.87 -8.55
CA ASP A 146 -7.29 10.83 -9.38
C ASP A 146 -6.26 10.13 -10.27
N GLU A 147 -5.31 10.88 -10.84
CA GLU A 147 -4.21 10.34 -11.65
C GLU A 147 -3.22 9.56 -10.81
N VAL A 148 -2.87 10.07 -9.63
CA VAL A 148 -2.02 9.37 -8.67
C VAL A 148 -2.67 8.07 -8.22
N LEU A 149 -3.99 8.07 -7.97
CA LEU A 149 -4.74 6.87 -7.63
C LEU A 149 -4.73 5.87 -8.79
N ASP A 150 -5.01 6.31 -10.01
CA ASP A 150 -5.00 5.43 -11.19
C ASP A 150 -3.63 4.79 -11.40
N GLU A 151 -2.56 5.60 -11.39
CA GLU A 151 -1.19 5.11 -11.53
C GLU A 151 -0.84 4.10 -10.44
N SER A 152 -1.22 4.38 -9.18
CA SER A 152 -0.97 3.49 -8.05
C SER A 152 -1.71 2.15 -8.11
N LEU A 153 -2.84 2.12 -8.83
CA LEU A 153 -3.72 0.95 -8.97
C LEU A 153 -3.47 0.19 -10.28
N ARG A 154 -2.43 0.53 -11.04
CA ARG A 154 -2.01 -0.28 -12.19
C ARG A 154 -1.25 -1.52 -11.72
N TYR A 155 -1.47 -2.63 -12.40
CA TYR A 155 -0.81 -3.90 -12.08
C TYR A 155 0.74 -3.81 -12.15
N ASN A 156 1.25 -3.00 -13.07
CA ASN A 156 2.67 -2.76 -13.29
C ASN A 156 3.18 -1.46 -12.65
N ALA A 157 2.42 -0.87 -11.71
CA ALA A 157 2.84 0.32 -10.99
C ALA A 157 4.21 0.08 -10.32
N ASP A 158 5.09 1.07 -10.39
CA ASP A 158 6.33 1.04 -9.64
C ASP A 158 6.08 1.23 -8.13
N GLU A 159 7.04 0.87 -7.29
CA GLU A 159 6.87 0.91 -5.84
C GLU A 159 6.52 2.30 -5.29
N ILE A 160 7.02 3.37 -5.91
CA ILE A 160 6.72 4.75 -5.49
C ILE A 160 5.23 5.05 -5.73
N SER A 161 4.74 4.67 -6.90
CA SER A 161 3.34 4.85 -7.30
C SER A 161 2.42 4.05 -6.37
N LYS A 162 2.72 2.77 -6.10
CA LYS A 162 1.95 1.94 -5.17
C LYS A 162 1.86 2.55 -3.76
N GLU A 163 2.97 3.11 -3.27
CA GLU A 163 3.02 3.78 -1.96
C GLU A 163 2.16 5.04 -1.88
N ALA A 164 1.82 5.64 -3.03
CA ALA A 164 0.96 6.82 -3.06
C ALA A 164 -0.50 6.48 -2.69
N LEU A 165 -0.95 5.25 -2.96
CA LEU A 165 -2.31 4.79 -2.68
C LEU A 165 -2.72 5.00 -1.22
N SER A 166 -1.94 4.46 -0.28
CA SER A 166 -2.17 4.61 1.17
C SER A 166 -2.22 6.08 1.58
N ARG A 167 -1.31 6.89 1.05
CA ARG A 167 -1.20 8.31 1.42
C ARG A 167 -2.42 9.10 0.97
N VAL A 168 -2.86 8.91 -0.27
CA VAL A 168 -4.05 9.59 -0.79
C VAL A 168 -5.28 9.14 -0.02
N ILE A 169 -5.50 7.83 0.15
CA ILE A 169 -6.69 7.32 0.83
C ILE A 169 -6.77 7.84 2.27
N VAL A 170 -5.70 7.75 3.06
CA VAL A 170 -5.75 8.14 4.47
C VAL A 170 -5.93 9.64 4.69
N THR A 171 -5.38 10.47 3.80
CA THR A 171 -5.47 11.93 3.97
C THR A 171 -6.75 12.53 3.42
N ARG A 172 -7.38 11.86 2.46
CA ARG A 172 -8.57 12.35 1.78
C ARG A 172 -9.87 11.71 2.27
N ALA A 173 -9.80 10.55 2.93
CA ALA A 173 -10.96 9.79 3.43
C ALA A 173 -12.00 10.67 4.13
N ASP A 174 -11.58 11.51 5.08
CA ASP A 174 -12.49 12.36 5.87
C ASP A 174 -12.68 13.78 5.31
N THR A 175 -12.25 14.04 4.08
CA THR A 175 -12.19 15.41 3.55
C THR A 175 -13.03 15.58 2.29
N ASP A 176 -12.70 14.85 1.24
CA ASP A 176 -13.26 15.03 -0.10
C ASP A 176 -13.24 13.73 -0.91
N MET A 177 -13.11 12.58 -0.24
CA MET A 177 -13.11 11.27 -0.87
C MET A 177 -14.37 11.03 -1.73
N LYS A 178 -15.52 11.63 -1.38
CA LYS A 178 -16.72 11.58 -2.22
C LYS A 178 -16.46 12.20 -3.60
N GLN A 179 -15.94 13.42 -3.65
CA GLN A 179 -15.61 14.11 -4.89
C GLN A 179 -14.53 13.35 -5.67
N ILE A 180 -13.48 12.87 -5.00
CA ILE A 180 -12.42 12.09 -5.65
C ILE A 180 -12.99 10.82 -6.32
N LYS A 181 -13.92 10.11 -5.66
CA LYS A 181 -14.59 8.94 -6.26
C LYS A 181 -15.41 9.29 -7.50
N GLU A 182 -16.11 10.42 -7.47
CA GLU A 182 -16.90 10.92 -8.61
C GLU A 182 -16.00 11.31 -9.79
N GLU A 183 -14.93 12.06 -9.53
CA GLU A 183 -13.92 12.45 -10.54
C GLU A 183 -13.23 11.22 -11.14
N TYR A 184 -12.79 10.27 -10.30
CA TYR A 184 -12.16 9.03 -10.73
C TYR A 184 -13.10 8.21 -11.63
N HIS A 185 -14.37 8.05 -11.22
CA HIS A 185 -15.35 7.33 -12.03
C HIS A 185 -15.62 8.03 -13.37
N GLY A 186 -15.78 9.35 -13.37
CA GLY A 186 -16.00 10.14 -14.58
C GLY A 186 -14.85 10.04 -15.58
N LYS A 187 -13.60 9.94 -15.09
CA LYS A 187 -12.40 9.88 -15.94
C LYS A 187 -12.04 8.48 -16.43
N TYR A 188 -12.18 7.47 -15.57
CA TYR A 188 -11.68 6.10 -15.85
C TYR A 188 -12.80 5.08 -16.13
N GLY A 189 -14.07 5.46 -15.96
CA GLY A 189 -15.23 4.59 -16.25
C GLY A 189 -15.41 3.42 -15.28
N VAL A 190 -14.56 3.27 -14.27
CA VAL A 190 -14.63 2.26 -13.21
C VAL A 190 -14.69 2.95 -11.85
N SER A 191 -15.42 2.38 -10.88
CA SER A 191 -15.47 2.97 -9.54
C SER A 191 -14.16 2.68 -8.79
N LEU A 192 -13.70 3.64 -7.99
CA LEU A 192 -12.48 3.49 -7.18
C LEU A 192 -12.54 2.26 -6.24
N PRO A 193 -13.67 1.94 -5.54
CA PRO A 193 -13.76 0.73 -4.72
C PRO A 193 -13.55 -0.55 -5.53
N LYS A 194 -14.22 -0.67 -6.69
CA LYS A 194 -14.08 -1.84 -7.57
C LYS A 194 -12.63 -1.98 -8.05
N LYS A 195 -11.98 -0.87 -8.40
CA LYS A 195 -10.58 -0.90 -8.83
C LYS A 195 -9.64 -1.38 -7.72
N ILE A 196 -9.89 -0.97 -6.47
CA ILE A 196 -9.14 -1.45 -5.30
C ILE A 196 -9.38 -2.94 -5.07
N GLU A 197 -10.62 -3.42 -5.20
CA GLU A 197 -10.94 -4.86 -5.09
C GLU A 197 -10.21 -5.72 -6.11
N GLU A 198 -10.03 -5.23 -7.33
CA GLU A 198 -9.33 -5.94 -8.41
C GLU A 198 -7.82 -6.05 -8.19
N VAL A 199 -7.22 -5.09 -7.47
CA VAL A 199 -5.75 -4.90 -7.44
C VAL A 199 -5.15 -5.18 -6.07
N ALA A 200 -5.91 -4.99 -5.00
CA ALA A 200 -5.45 -5.17 -3.63
C ALA A 200 -5.96 -6.49 -3.01
N ASN A 201 -5.21 -7.00 -2.03
CA ASN A 201 -5.42 -8.27 -1.35
C ASN A 201 -5.47 -8.11 0.17
N GLY A 202 -6.12 -9.09 0.80
CA GLY A 202 -6.12 -9.32 2.24
C GLY A 202 -6.53 -8.11 3.09
N ASN A 203 -5.95 -8.03 4.29
CA ASN A 203 -6.32 -6.99 5.25
C ASN A 203 -6.06 -5.58 4.71
N TYR A 204 -5.03 -5.39 3.89
CA TYR A 204 -4.73 -4.09 3.29
C TYR A 204 -5.88 -3.60 2.39
N ARG A 205 -6.39 -4.46 1.49
CA ARG A 205 -7.58 -4.15 0.67
C ARG A 205 -8.76 -3.75 1.54
N ASP A 206 -9.09 -4.59 2.52
CA ASP A 206 -10.28 -4.41 3.34
C ASP A 206 -10.20 -3.11 4.16
N PHE A 207 -9.00 -2.75 4.61
CA PHE A 207 -8.73 -1.47 5.25
C PHE A 207 -8.99 -0.30 4.30
N LEU A 208 -8.41 -0.31 3.09
CA LEU A 208 -8.60 0.76 2.10
C LEU A 208 -10.08 0.96 1.77
N LEU A 209 -10.82 -0.13 1.51
CA LEU A 209 -12.25 -0.09 1.21
C LEU A 209 -13.06 0.50 2.36
N THR A 210 -12.73 0.11 3.60
CA THR A 210 -13.37 0.68 4.80
C THR A 210 -13.15 2.19 4.88
N LEU A 211 -11.94 2.69 4.61
CA LEU A 211 -11.65 4.12 4.66
C LEU A 211 -12.40 4.93 3.62
N ILE A 212 -12.48 4.45 2.38
CA ILE A 212 -13.17 5.19 1.32
C ILE A 212 -14.71 5.09 1.42
N ALA A 213 -15.23 4.12 2.18
CA ALA A 213 -16.65 3.97 2.44
C ALA A 213 -17.18 5.02 3.44
N ARG A 214 -16.37 5.40 4.45
CA ARG A 214 -16.72 6.37 5.50
C ARG A 214 -17.16 7.74 4.98
N SER A 215 -16.78 8.11 3.76
CA SER A 215 -17.06 9.43 3.19
C SER A 215 -18.49 9.60 2.64
N GLY A 216 -19.42 8.71 3.03
CA GLY A 216 -20.81 8.68 2.55
C GLY A 216 -21.88 8.73 3.64
N GLU A 217 -21.47 8.81 4.91
CA GLU A 217 -22.32 9.15 6.06
C GLU A 217 -22.25 10.66 6.35
#